data_AF-A0A2V8FMV2-F1
#
_entry.id   AF-A0A2V8FMV2-F1
#
_cell.length_a   1.000
_cell.length_b   1.000
_cell.length_c   1.000
_cell.angle_alpha   90.00
_cell.angle_beta   90.00
_cell.angle_gamma   90.00
#
_symmetry.space_group_name_H-M   'P 1'
#
loop_
_entity.id
_entity.type
_entity.pdbx_description
1 polymer ?
#
loop_
_entity_poly.entity_id
_entity_poly.type
_entity_poly.pdbx_seq_one_letter_code
_entity_poly.pdbx_strand_id
1 'polypeptide(L)'
;MEPPTGPVRQVIFKNCISCHGIDDYAFNALDRAGWTALIETRHKDLNVPVSNEDRDLVLDWVVARFGPDSKPFPRSYVPPQITTFFTDPEAQTLLGSACTSCHGLDRVNEKRYSPDRWRVITVDMRERGAKVTDEELERLVEWLGRVRGTNPNQ
;
A
#
# COMPACT_ATOMS: atom_id res chain seq x y z
N MET A 1 9.00 1.19 -2.94
CA MET A 1 8.52 -0.19 -2.72
C MET A 1 8.00 -0.72 -4.04
N GLU A 2 8.56 -1.82 -4.54
CA GLU A 2 8.24 -2.37 -5.86
C GLU A 2 7.28 -3.55 -5.69
N PRO A 3 6.22 -3.67 -6.51
CA PRO A 3 5.27 -4.78 -6.41
C PRO A 3 5.98 -6.13 -6.60
N PRO A 4 5.41 -7.24 -6.10
CA PRO A 4 5.96 -8.57 -6.35
C PRO A 4 5.97 -8.83 -7.87
N THR A 5 7.10 -9.35 -8.35
CA THR A 5 7.35 -9.73 -9.75
C THR A 5 7.74 -11.21 -9.83
N GLY A 6 7.61 -11.84 -11.00
CA GLY A 6 8.03 -13.23 -11.19
C GLY A 6 7.16 -14.24 -10.42
N PRO A 7 7.71 -15.41 -10.03
CA PRO A 7 6.96 -16.51 -9.43
C PRO A 7 6.17 -16.11 -8.19
N VAL A 8 6.75 -15.29 -7.30
CA VAL A 8 6.06 -14.84 -6.08
C VAL A 8 4.79 -14.04 -6.39
N ARG A 9 4.76 -13.28 -7.49
CA ARG A 9 3.54 -12.59 -7.93
C ARG A 9 2.44 -13.61 -8.25
N GLN A 10 2.75 -14.68 -8.98
CA GLN A 10 1.76 -15.68 -9.36
C GLN A 10 1.20 -16.39 -8.12
N VAL A 11 2.07 -16.74 -7.17
CA VAL A 11 1.65 -17.36 -5.90
C VAL A 11 0.70 -16.44 -5.14
N ILE A 12 1.06 -15.16 -4.97
CA ILE A 12 0.22 -14.20 -4.23
C ILE A 12 -1.15 -14.03 -4.91
N PHE A 13 -1.18 -13.86 -6.23
CA PHE A 13 -2.44 -13.67 -6.96
C PHE A 13 -3.31 -14.93 -6.98
N LYS A 14 -2.69 -16.13 -7.00
CA LYS A 14 -3.41 -17.40 -7.00
C LYS A 14 -3.99 -17.72 -5.61
N ASN A 15 -3.22 -17.47 -4.55
CA ASN A 15 -3.47 -18.08 -3.25
C ASN A 15 -3.84 -17.10 -2.13
N CYS A 16 -3.50 -15.81 -2.24
CA CYS A 16 -3.55 -14.89 -1.10
C CYS A 16 -4.58 -13.77 -1.23
N ILE A 17 -5.00 -13.43 -2.46
CA ILE A 17 -5.93 -12.31 -2.70
C ILE A 17 -7.41 -12.74 -2.79
N SER A 18 -7.72 -14.02 -2.54
CA SER A 18 -9.09 -14.55 -2.61
C SER A 18 -9.98 -14.06 -1.48
N CYS A 19 -9.40 -13.66 -0.35
CA CYS A 19 -10.12 -13.28 0.87
C CYS A 19 -9.94 -11.80 1.24
N HIS A 20 -8.77 -11.22 0.97
CA HIS A 20 -8.46 -9.82 1.28
C HIS A 20 -7.49 -9.23 0.24
N GLY A 21 -7.31 -7.91 0.27
CA GLY A 21 -6.32 -7.22 -0.56
C GLY A 21 -4.88 -7.60 -0.18
N ILE A 22 -3.96 -7.41 -1.12
CA ILE A 22 -2.54 -7.76 -0.98
C ILE A 22 -1.79 -6.93 0.07
N ASP A 23 -2.34 -5.79 0.49
CA ASP A 23 -1.59 -4.76 1.22
C ASP A 23 -1.40 -5.01 2.73
N ASP A 24 -1.96 -6.08 3.31
CA ASP A 24 -1.84 -6.37 4.76
C ASP A 24 -0.35 -6.50 5.20
N TYR A 25 0.53 -6.94 4.29
CA TYR A 25 1.96 -6.99 4.60
C TYR A 25 2.56 -5.60 4.84
N ALA A 26 2.01 -4.54 4.25
CA ALA A 26 2.61 -3.20 4.31
C ALA A 26 2.57 -2.63 5.74
N PHE A 27 1.70 -3.15 6.60
CA PHE A 27 1.52 -2.74 8.00
C PHE A 27 2.43 -3.49 8.99
N ASN A 28 3.36 -4.30 8.48
CA ASN A 28 4.20 -5.18 9.28
C ASN A 28 5.68 -5.07 8.85
N ALA A 29 6.56 -5.21 9.82
CA ALA A 29 8.01 -5.26 9.66
C ALA A 29 8.50 -6.39 10.57
N LEU A 30 8.55 -7.62 10.03
CA LEU A 30 8.74 -8.84 10.81
C LEU A 30 9.91 -9.64 10.27
N ASP A 31 10.56 -10.42 11.14
CA ASP A 31 11.46 -11.46 10.71
C ASP A 31 10.69 -12.67 10.14
N ARG A 32 11.41 -13.69 9.67
CA ARG A 32 10.77 -14.87 9.08
C ARG A 32 9.80 -15.55 10.04
N ALA A 33 10.16 -15.69 11.31
CA ALA A 33 9.31 -16.33 12.30
C ALA A 33 8.02 -15.54 12.52
N GLY A 34 8.11 -14.22 12.62
CA GLY A 34 6.97 -13.32 12.73
C GLY A 34 6.04 -13.40 11.51
N TRP A 35 6.60 -13.40 10.29
CA TRP A 35 5.82 -13.56 9.07
C TRP A 35 5.12 -14.92 8.99
N THR A 36 5.81 -16.00 9.35
CA THR A 36 5.20 -17.34 9.41
C THR A 36 4.02 -17.36 10.39
N ALA A 37 4.22 -16.86 11.61
CA ALA A 37 3.17 -16.82 12.62
C ALA A 37 1.96 -15.96 12.20
N LEU A 38 2.20 -14.84 11.51
CA LEU A 38 1.13 -13.99 10.99
C LEU A 38 0.29 -14.72 9.94
N ILE A 39 0.92 -15.38 8.97
CA ILE A 39 0.23 -16.15 7.93
C ILE A 39 -0.55 -17.32 8.57
N GLU A 40 0.04 -18.05 9.51
CA GLU A 40 -0.65 -19.13 10.24
C GLU A 40 -1.86 -18.62 11.00
N THR A 41 -1.74 -17.49 11.69
CA THR A 41 -2.84 -16.89 12.44
C THR A 41 -3.98 -16.47 11.51
N ARG A 42 -3.67 -15.87 10.35
CA ARG A 42 -4.67 -15.47 9.36
C ARG A 42 -5.37 -16.66 8.72
N HIS A 43 -4.67 -17.77 8.52
CA HIS A 43 -5.20 -18.97 7.88
C HIS A 43 -5.77 -20.00 8.85
N LYS A 44 -5.69 -19.77 10.17
CA LYS A 44 -6.02 -20.76 11.21
C LYS A 44 -7.38 -21.43 11.02
N ASP A 45 -8.39 -20.67 10.61
CA ASP A 45 -9.77 -21.13 10.43
C ASP A 45 -10.20 -21.14 8.95
N LEU A 46 -9.25 -21.10 8.02
CA LEU A 46 -9.48 -21.03 6.58
C LEU A 46 -8.86 -22.23 5.86
N ASN A 47 -9.56 -22.76 4.85
CA ASN A 47 -8.98 -23.73 3.94
C ASN A 47 -8.25 -23.01 2.81
N VAL A 48 -6.94 -22.78 2.97
CA VAL A 48 -6.11 -22.10 1.97
C VAL A 48 -5.10 -23.10 1.38
N PRO A 49 -5.30 -23.57 0.13
CA PRO A 49 -4.45 -24.61 -0.46
C PRO A 49 -3.12 -24.02 -1.00
N VAL A 50 -2.20 -23.68 -0.10
CA VAL A 50 -0.84 -23.20 -0.43
C VAL A 50 0.17 -24.30 -0.17
N SER A 51 1.03 -24.64 -1.14
CA SER A 51 2.12 -25.61 -0.91
C SER A 51 3.21 -25.00 -0.02
N ASN A 52 4.06 -25.84 0.55
CA ASN A 52 5.20 -25.35 1.32
C ASN A 52 6.17 -24.54 0.44
N GLU A 53 6.40 -24.94 -0.82
CA GLU A 53 7.27 -24.17 -1.72
C GLU A 53 6.69 -22.79 -2.04
N ASP A 54 5.39 -22.72 -2.35
CA ASP A 54 4.68 -21.46 -2.59
C ASP A 54 4.75 -20.55 -1.35
N ARG A 55 4.60 -21.13 -0.15
CA ARG A 55 4.70 -20.41 1.12
C ARG A 55 6.10 -19.84 1.34
N ASP A 56 7.13 -20.64 1.10
CA ASP A 56 8.53 -20.23 1.27
C ASP A 56 8.89 -19.10 0.30
N LEU A 57 8.42 -19.16 -0.95
CA LEU A 57 8.60 -18.06 -1.92
C LEU A 57 8.00 -16.74 -1.44
N VAL A 58 6.81 -16.78 -0.83
CA VAL A 58 6.18 -15.59 -0.24
C VAL A 58 6.98 -15.10 0.96
N LEU A 59 7.39 -16.01 1.86
CA LEU A 59 8.19 -15.68 3.05
C LEU A 59 9.53 -15.03 2.70
N ASP A 60 10.25 -15.57 1.72
CA ASP A 60 11.50 -15.00 1.20
C ASP A 60 11.30 -13.57 0.73
N TRP A 61 10.23 -13.32 -0.02
CA TRP A 61 9.93 -12.00 -0.55
C TRP A 61 9.49 -11.01 0.54
N VAL A 62 8.58 -11.40 1.44
CA VAL A 62 8.12 -10.49 2.51
C VAL A 62 9.22 -10.18 3.50
N VAL A 63 10.10 -11.13 3.84
CA VAL A 63 11.26 -10.85 4.71
C VAL A 63 12.25 -9.91 4.03
N ALA A 64 12.54 -10.12 2.74
CA ALA A 64 13.46 -9.26 2.01
C ALA A 64 12.97 -7.81 1.84
N ARG A 65 11.65 -7.59 1.84
CA ARG A 65 11.04 -6.27 1.61
C ARG A 65 10.47 -5.60 2.85
N PHE A 66 10.03 -6.40 3.81
CA PHE A 66 9.32 -6.02 5.04
C PHE A 66 9.92 -6.73 6.27
N GLY A 67 11.25 -6.88 6.26
CA GLY A 67 12.03 -7.37 7.39
C GLY A 67 11.99 -6.44 8.61
N PRO A 68 12.59 -6.83 9.74
CA PRO A 68 12.58 -6.05 10.99
C PRO A 68 13.21 -4.65 10.84
N ASP A 69 14.12 -4.47 9.87
CA ASP A 69 14.76 -3.18 9.59
C ASP A 69 13.93 -2.26 8.68
N SER A 70 12.78 -2.74 8.18
CA SER A 70 11.87 -1.94 7.36
C SER A 70 10.97 -1.05 8.24
N LYS A 71 10.48 0.06 7.68
CA LYS A 71 9.49 0.90 8.34
C LYS A 71 8.09 0.40 7.97
N PRO A 72 7.32 -0.19 8.91
CA PRO A 72 5.96 -0.61 8.63
C PRO A 72 5.07 0.61 8.43
N PHE A 73 3.99 0.44 7.70
CA PHE A 73 2.97 1.48 7.61
C PHE A 73 2.37 1.76 9.00
N PRO A 74 2.08 3.03 9.33
CA PRO A 74 1.54 3.37 10.64
C PRO A 74 0.18 2.71 10.85
N ARG A 75 0.09 1.80 11.84
CA ARG A 75 -1.18 1.15 12.23
C ARG A 75 -2.22 2.14 12.78
N SER A 76 -1.81 3.35 13.14
CA SER A 76 -2.68 4.38 13.70
C SER A 76 -3.44 5.19 12.65
N TYR A 77 -3.09 5.09 11.36
CA TYR A 77 -3.83 5.79 10.34
C TYR A 77 -5.12 5.03 10.01
N VAL A 78 -6.22 5.49 10.59
CA VAL A 78 -7.58 5.03 10.27
C VAL A 78 -8.14 5.98 9.22
N PRO A 79 -8.36 5.55 7.96
CA PRO A 79 -8.90 6.41 6.92
C PRO A 79 -10.27 6.97 7.34
N PRO A 80 -10.45 8.30 7.45
CA PRO A 80 -11.78 8.86 7.66
C PRO A 80 -12.68 8.56 6.46
N GLN A 81 -13.98 8.39 6.71
CA GLN A 81 -14.94 8.37 5.62
C GLN A 81 -15.05 9.78 5.02
N ILE A 82 -14.93 9.86 3.69
CA ILE A 82 -15.12 11.10 2.94
C ILE A 82 -16.46 11.06 2.20
N THR A 83 -17.14 12.20 2.15
CA THR A 83 -18.39 12.39 1.38
C THR A 83 -18.26 13.48 0.33
N THR A 84 -17.15 14.22 0.35
CA THR A 84 -16.80 15.24 -0.64
C THR A 84 -15.53 14.83 -1.36
N PHE A 85 -15.44 15.13 -2.64
CA PHE A 85 -14.34 14.73 -3.51
C PHE A 85 -13.66 15.96 -4.09
N PHE A 86 -12.36 15.87 -4.35
CA PHE A 86 -11.68 16.94 -5.07
C PHE A 86 -12.03 16.93 -6.55
N THR A 87 -12.28 18.12 -7.08
CA THR A 87 -12.14 18.45 -8.49
C THR A 87 -10.65 18.53 -8.87
N ASP A 88 -10.34 18.43 -10.18
CA ASP A 88 -8.95 18.52 -10.63
C ASP A 88 -8.23 19.80 -10.18
N PRO A 89 -8.84 21.01 -10.24
CA PRO A 89 -8.19 22.22 -9.76
C PRO A 89 -7.92 22.21 -8.25
N GLU A 90 -8.84 21.68 -7.44
CA GLU A 90 -8.65 21.60 -5.98
C GLU A 90 -7.50 20.64 -5.62
N ALA A 91 -7.47 19.46 -6.23
CA ALA A 91 -6.42 18.48 -6.01
C ALA A 91 -5.05 19.03 -6.45
N GLN A 92 -4.98 19.71 -7.60
CA GLN A 92 -3.74 20.34 -8.06
C GLN A 92 -3.28 21.46 -7.13
N THR A 93 -4.21 22.25 -6.59
CA THR A 93 -3.90 23.31 -5.61
C THR A 93 -3.33 22.73 -4.32
N LEU A 94 -3.92 21.65 -3.81
CA LEU A 94 -3.40 20.94 -2.63
C LEU A 94 -2.00 20.35 -2.90
N LEU A 95 -1.80 19.66 -4.03
CA LEU A 95 -0.49 19.11 -4.40
C LEU A 95 0.57 20.21 -4.50
N GLY A 96 0.22 21.33 -5.14
CA GLY A 96 1.11 22.47 -5.32
C GLY A 96 1.53 23.13 -4.01
N SER A 97 0.63 23.22 -3.03
CA SER A 97 0.90 23.87 -1.75
C SER A 97 1.50 22.93 -0.69
N ALA A 98 1.06 21.68 -0.63
CA ALA A 98 1.41 20.75 0.44
C ALA A 98 2.60 19.82 0.10
N CYS A 99 2.84 19.53 -1.18
CA CYS A 99 3.79 18.48 -1.59
C CYS A 99 5.07 19.00 -2.27
N THR A 100 5.14 20.28 -2.61
CA THR A 100 6.27 20.85 -3.38
C THR A 100 7.40 21.43 -2.54
N SER A 101 7.23 21.49 -1.21
CA SER A 101 8.23 22.08 -0.31
C SER A 101 9.55 21.31 -0.25
N CYS A 102 9.53 20.01 -0.59
CA CYS A 102 10.69 19.13 -0.54
C CYS A 102 11.15 18.62 -1.91
N HIS A 103 10.24 18.42 -2.88
CA HIS A 103 10.55 17.94 -4.23
C HIS A 103 9.41 18.29 -5.22
N GLY A 104 9.66 18.17 -6.52
CA GLY A 104 8.65 18.37 -7.57
C GLY A 104 7.53 17.32 -7.59
N LEU A 105 6.52 17.55 -8.43
CA LEU A 105 5.35 16.67 -8.62
C LEU A 105 5.54 15.63 -9.74
N ASP A 106 6.72 15.54 -10.35
CA ASP A 106 7.01 14.61 -11.45
C ASP A 106 6.66 13.17 -11.05
N ARG A 107 7.00 12.78 -9.82
CA ARG A 107 6.69 11.45 -9.27
C ARG A 107 5.19 11.16 -9.16
N VAL A 108 4.36 12.18 -8.94
CA VAL A 108 2.90 12.04 -8.92
C VAL A 108 2.36 11.93 -10.35
N ASN A 109 2.94 12.70 -11.28
CA ASN A 109 2.50 12.75 -12.67
C ASN A 109 2.91 11.52 -13.49
N GLU A 110 4.05 10.91 -13.18
CA GLU A 110 4.62 9.79 -13.94
C GLU A 110 4.18 8.41 -13.42
N LYS A 111 3.67 8.33 -12.20
CA LYS A 111 3.34 7.05 -11.57
C LYS A 111 1.84 6.78 -11.60
N ARG A 112 1.51 5.49 -11.62
CA ARG A 112 0.16 4.97 -11.44
C ARG A 112 0.17 3.92 -10.35
N TYR A 113 -0.73 4.05 -9.38
CA TYR A 113 -0.83 3.14 -8.23
C TYR A 113 -2.29 2.90 -7.86
N SER A 114 -2.56 1.83 -7.12
CA SER A 114 -3.86 1.64 -6.48
C SER A 114 -4.14 2.77 -5.47
N PRO A 115 -5.40 3.06 -5.14
CA PRO A 115 -5.74 4.01 -4.08
C PRO A 115 -5.02 3.70 -2.77
N ASP A 116 -4.94 2.43 -2.38
CA ASP A 116 -4.26 2.02 -1.15
C ASP A 116 -2.77 2.33 -1.18
N ARG A 117 -2.11 2.14 -2.31
CA ARG A 117 -0.70 2.51 -2.46
C ARG A 117 -0.50 4.01 -2.53
N TRP A 118 -1.42 4.78 -3.11
CA TRP A 118 -1.38 6.24 -3.02
C TRP A 118 -1.52 6.71 -1.58
N ARG A 119 -2.42 6.11 -0.79
CA ARG A 119 -2.55 6.36 0.65
C ARG A 119 -1.26 6.14 1.40
N VAL A 120 -0.58 5.02 1.12
CA VAL A 120 0.71 4.71 1.72
C VAL A 120 1.73 5.82 1.47
N ILE A 121 1.83 6.27 0.22
CA ILE A 121 2.77 7.32 -0.17
C ILE A 121 2.40 8.65 0.49
N THR A 122 1.14 9.05 0.46
CA THR A 122 0.71 10.35 0.98
C THR A 122 0.88 10.43 2.50
N VAL A 123 0.61 9.34 3.24
CA VAL A 123 0.89 9.27 4.68
C VAL A 123 2.39 9.36 4.95
N ASP A 124 3.25 8.66 4.20
CA ASP A 124 4.71 8.78 4.35
C ASP A 124 5.20 10.20 4.07
N MET A 125 4.65 10.88 3.06
CA MET A 125 5.00 12.29 2.79
C MET A 125 4.56 13.22 3.92
N ARG A 126 3.38 12.97 4.51
CA ARG A 126 2.91 13.73 5.67
C ARG A 126 3.82 13.55 6.88
N GLU A 127 4.24 12.33 7.16
CA GLU A 127 5.20 12.05 8.25
C GLU A 127 6.57 12.70 8.00
N ARG A 128 6.95 12.89 6.74
CA ARG A 128 8.16 13.64 6.35
C ARG A 128 7.98 15.15 6.36
N GLY A 129 6.77 15.65 6.66
CA GLY A 129 6.50 17.07 6.89
C GLY A 129 5.52 17.72 5.92
N ALA A 130 4.97 16.99 4.93
CA ALA A 130 3.90 17.52 4.09
C ALA A 130 2.69 17.92 4.95
N LYS A 131 2.12 19.10 4.67
CA LYS A 131 1.03 19.66 5.47
C LYS A 131 -0.31 19.27 4.84
N VAL A 132 -0.80 18.10 5.24
CA VAL A 132 -2.07 17.52 4.76
C VAL A 132 -2.83 16.95 5.94
N THR A 133 -4.09 17.35 6.13
CA THR A 133 -4.99 16.77 7.14
C THR A 133 -5.43 15.35 6.78
N ASP A 134 -6.03 14.59 7.71
CA ASP A 134 -6.55 13.25 7.40
C ASP A 134 -7.66 13.29 6.32
N GLU A 135 -8.53 14.30 6.36
CA GLU A 135 -9.60 14.47 5.38
C GLU A 135 -9.04 14.83 3.98
N GLU A 136 -8.14 15.81 3.90
CA GLU A 136 -7.48 16.16 2.63
C GLU A 136 -6.68 14.98 2.07
N LEU A 137 -6.07 14.17 2.95
CA LEU A 137 -5.33 12.99 2.54
C LEU A 137 -6.25 11.99 1.84
N GLU A 138 -7.37 11.64 2.44
CA GLU A 138 -8.30 10.68 1.83
C GLU A 138 -8.95 11.22 0.56
N ARG A 139 -9.30 12.51 0.54
CA ARG A 139 -9.81 13.15 -0.69
C ARG A 139 -8.77 13.15 -1.80
N LEU A 140 -7.50 13.37 -1.46
CA LEU A 140 -6.41 13.31 -2.43
C LEU A 140 -6.14 11.88 -2.91
N VAL A 141 -6.19 10.90 -2.00
CA VAL A 141 -6.04 9.47 -2.33
C VAL A 141 -7.13 9.00 -3.28
N GLU A 142 -8.38 9.39 -3.00
CA GLU A 142 -9.52 9.13 -3.86
C GLU A 142 -9.27 9.70 -5.27
N TRP A 143 -8.92 10.99 -5.34
CA TRP A 143 -8.65 11.66 -6.62
C TRP A 143 -7.48 11.01 -7.38
N LEU A 144 -6.37 10.72 -6.70
CA LEU A 144 -5.22 10.01 -7.26
C LEU A 144 -5.62 8.61 -7.74
N GLY A 145 -6.52 7.93 -7.05
CA GLY A 145 -7.11 6.66 -7.47
C GLY A 145 -7.86 6.79 -8.80
N ARG A 146 -8.67 7.85 -8.98
CA ARG A 146 -9.38 8.11 -10.24
C ARG A 146 -8.45 8.48 -11.39
N VAL A 147 -7.52 9.42 -11.19
CA VAL A 147 -6.74 10.01 -12.29
C VAL A 147 -5.39 9.32 -12.53
N ARG A 148 -4.82 8.72 -11.49
CA ARG A 148 -3.52 8.03 -11.46
C ARG A 148 -3.64 6.61 -10.91
N GLY A 149 -4.83 6.01 -11.03
CA GLY A 149 -5.09 4.61 -10.68
C GLY A 149 -4.36 3.64 -11.62
N THR A 150 -3.93 2.49 -11.08
CA THR A 150 -3.80 1.27 -11.87
C THR A 150 -5.21 0.66 -12.02
N ASN A 151 -5.72 0.53 -13.24
CA ASN A 151 -6.97 -0.18 -13.46
C ASN A 151 -6.86 -1.63 -12.95
N PRO A 152 -7.93 -2.23 -12.38
CA PRO A 152 -7.92 -3.63 -11.95
C PRO A 152 -7.67 -4.65 -13.09
N ASN A 153 -7.77 -4.20 -14.35
CA ASN A 153 -7.76 -5.05 -15.55
C ASN A 153 -6.58 -4.78 -16.51
N GLN A 154 -5.41 -4.35 -15.99
CA GLN A 154 -4.16 -4.30 -16.78
C GLN A 154 -3.05 -5.11 -16.10
#